data_AF-A0A2E0HER9-F1
#
_entry.id   AF-A0A2E0HER9-F1
#
_cell.length_a   1.000
_cell.length_b   1.000
_cell.length_c   1.000
_cell.angle_alpha   90.00
_cell.angle_beta   90.00
_cell.angle_gamma   90.00
#
_symmetry.space_group_name_H-M   'P 1'
#
loop_
_entity.id
_entity.type
_entity.pdbx_description
1 polymer ?
#
loop_
_entity_poly.entity_id
_entity_poly.type
_entity_poly.pdbx_seq_one_letter_code
_entity_poly.pdbx_strand_id
1 'polypeptide(L)'
;MRYWIIVVTALFLTACATSVERVATDSTIDLSGAWNDTDSRLVAEEMIQDALSRPWLTDYTNRTGQRPAVIVGTVRNLSHEHINVNTFVADMERALVNSGRVDFVASRGERSEIREERIDQDLNAREDTRNAAGQELGADFMLKGQINTIIDVEGKEQVRYYQVDLTLISLADNRKVWLGQKKIKKYVKNAKLRY
;
A
#
# COMPACT_ATOMS: atom_id res chain seq x y z
N MET A 1 -24.40 2.27 -59.84
CA MET A 1 -24.85 1.68 -58.56
C MET A 1 -23.76 0.89 -57.83
N ARG A 2 -22.85 0.17 -58.50
CA ARG A 2 -21.82 -0.67 -57.82
C ARG A 2 -20.72 0.11 -57.09
N TYR A 3 -20.37 1.31 -57.55
CA TYR A 3 -19.36 2.18 -56.91
C TYR A 3 -19.88 2.93 -55.67
N TRP A 4 -21.21 3.14 -55.55
CA TRP A 4 -21.79 3.80 -54.37
C TRP A 4 -21.76 2.91 -53.12
N ILE A 5 -21.83 1.58 -53.29
CA ILE A 5 -21.73 0.62 -52.17
C ILE A 5 -20.32 0.64 -51.57
N ILE A 6 -19.28 0.83 -52.38
CA ILE A 6 -17.88 0.87 -51.91
C ILE A 6 -17.60 2.15 -51.11
N VAL A 7 -18.15 3.29 -51.51
CA VAL A 7 -17.99 4.57 -50.81
C VAL A 7 -18.75 4.59 -49.47
N VAL A 8 -19.93 3.96 -49.41
CA VAL A 8 -20.71 3.85 -48.15
C VAL A 8 -20.07 2.87 -47.17
N THR A 9 -19.37 1.83 -47.65
CA THR A 9 -18.67 0.86 -46.77
C THR A 9 -17.39 1.45 -46.17
N ALA A 10 -16.74 2.40 -46.85
CA ALA A 10 -15.55 3.09 -46.34
C ALA A 10 -15.84 4.05 -45.17
N LEU A 11 -17.10 4.48 -44.98
CA LEU A 11 -17.51 5.42 -43.93
C LEU A 11 -17.75 4.78 -42.55
N PHE A 12 -17.74 3.45 -42.46
CA PHE A 12 -17.92 2.71 -41.20
C PHE A 12 -16.61 2.25 -40.54
N LEU A 13 -15.45 2.67 -41.07
CA LEU A 13 -14.13 2.38 -40.51
C LEU A 13 -13.59 3.51 -39.62
N THR A 14 -14.45 4.26 -38.92
CA THR A 14 -14.00 5.14 -37.84
C THR A 14 -13.61 4.26 -36.65
N ALA A 15 -12.33 3.89 -36.65
CA ALA A 15 -11.67 3.17 -35.56
C ALA A 15 -11.96 3.85 -34.22
N CYS A 16 -12.29 3.05 -33.20
CA CYS A 16 -12.29 3.49 -31.81
C CYS A 16 -10.90 4.03 -31.46
N ALA A 17 -10.75 5.34 -31.45
CA ALA A 17 -9.58 5.99 -30.88
C ALA A 17 -9.66 5.83 -29.35
N THR A 18 -8.57 5.41 -28.72
CA THR A 18 -8.45 5.39 -27.26
C THR A 18 -8.53 6.82 -26.75
N SER A 19 -9.56 7.15 -25.98
CA SER A 19 -9.65 8.44 -25.30
C SER A 19 -8.94 8.34 -23.96
N VAL A 20 -8.05 9.29 -23.68
CA VAL A 20 -7.33 9.40 -22.41
C VAL A 20 -7.64 10.76 -21.81
N GLU A 21 -8.32 10.76 -20.67
CA GLU A 21 -8.60 11.95 -19.89
C GLU A 21 -7.87 11.86 -18.54
N ARG A 22 -7.28 12.99 -18.10
CA ARG A 22 -6.69 13.06 -16.77
C ARG A 22 -7.79 13.33 -15.76
N VAL A 23 -7.95 12.41 -14.82
CA VAL A 23 -8.89 12.52 -13.70
C VAL A 23 -8.14 12.84 -12.42
N ALA A 24 -8.84 13.40 -11.44
CA ALA A 24 -8.27 13.69 -10.13
C ALA A 24 -7.94 12.40 -9.36
N THR A 25 -6.82 12.39 -8.64
CA THR A 25 -6.30 11.20 -7.94
C THR A 25 -7.11 10.80 -6.71
N ASP A 26 -8.01 11.67 -6.24
CA ASP A 26 -8.94 11.39 -5.15
C ASP A 26 -10.30 10.85 -5.64
N SER A 27 -10.52 10.83 -6.96
CA SER A 27 -11.75 10.28 -7.54
C SER A 27 -11.77 8.75 -7.46
N THR A 28 -12.90 8.19 -7.01
CA THR A 28 -13.09 6.73 -6.97
C THR A 28 -13.59 6.22 -8.31
N ILE A 29 -12.75 5.50 -9.04
CA ILE A 29 -13.10 4.88 -10.33
C ILE A 29 -12.82 3.39 -10.29
N ASP A 30 -13.88 2.58 -10.28
CA ASP A 30 -13.80 1.12 -10.35
C ASP A 30 -14.09 0.63 -11.78
N LEU A 31 -13.03 0.29 -12.53
CA LEU A 31 -13.16 -0.21 -13.90
C LEU A 31 -13.39 -1.72 -13.96
N SER A 32 -12.55 -2.49 -13.26
CA SER A 32 -12.54 -3.97 -13.33
C SER A 32 -13.10 -4.65 -12.08
N GLY A 33 -13.33 -3.87 -11.01
CA GLY A 33 -13.57 -4.40 -9.66
C GLY A 33 -12.37 -5.07 -9.01
N ALA A 34 -11.18 -5.01 -9.62
CA ALA A 34 -9.93 -5.42 -8.99
C ALA A 34 -9.49 -4.42 -7.90
N TRP A 35 -8.44 -4.77 -7.15
CA TRP A 35 -7.79 -3.84 -6.24
C TRP A 35 -7.24 -2.63 -6.99
N ASN A 36 -7.51 -1.43 -6.48
CA ASN A 36 -7.03 -0.18 -7.06
C ASN A 36 -6.35 0.74 -6.03
N ASP A 37 -5.92 1.91 -6.50
CA ASP A 37 -5.29 2.96 -5.70
C ASP A 37 -6.20 3.47 -4.57
N THR A 38 -7.50 3.59 -4.82
CA THR A 38 -8.47 4.03 -3.82
C THR A 38 -8.61 3.00 -2.70
N ASP A 39 -8.71 1.71 -3.02
CA ASP A 39 -8.73 0.65 -2.01
C ASP A 39 -7.46 0.67 -1.16
N SER A 40 -6.30 0.79 -1.81
CA SER A 40 -4.99 0.86 -1.15
C SER A 40 -4.95 1.97 -0.11
N ARG A 41 -5.25 3.19 -0.55
CA ARG A 41 -5.21 4.38 0.29
C ARG A 41 -6.21 4.29 1.45
N LEU A 42 -7.46 3.97 1.17
CA LEU A 42 -8.51 3.92 2.21
C LEU A 42 -8.24 2.83 3.25
N VAL A 43 -7.81 1.64 2.82
CA VAL A 43 -7.47 0.56 3.76
C VAL A 43 -6.28 0.96 4.62
N ALA A 44 -5.25 1.56 4.03
CA ALA A 44 -4.07 2.00 4.77
C ALA A 44 -4.43 3.07 5.82
N GLU A 45 -5.12 4.14 5.41
CA GLU A 45 -5.52 5.24 6.28
C GLU A 45 -6.36 4.75 7.47
N GLU A 46 -7.41 3.97 7.20
CA GLU A 46 -8.29 3.45 8.25
C GLU A 46 -7.56 2.50 9.21
N MET A 47 -6.74 1.59 8.68
CA MET A 47 -6.05 0.59 9.51
C MET A 47 -4.97 1.22 10.38
N ILE A 48 -4.24 2.21 9.85
CA ILE A 48 -3.27 2.97 10.64
C ILE A 48 -3.98 3.82 11.68
N GLN A 49 -5.07 4.50 11.33
CA GLN A 49 -5.86 5.25 12.31
C GLN A 49 -6.39 4.34 13.42
N ASP A 50 -6.89 3.15 13.09
CA ASP A 50 -7.31 2.16 14.08
C ASP A 50 -6.16 1.76 14.99
N ALA A 51 -5.02 1.36 14.40
CA ALA A 51 -3.83 0.94 15.16
C ALA A 51 -3.39 2.02 16.14
N LEU A 52 -3.29 3.27 15.69
CA LEU A 52 -2.84 4.38 16.51
C LEU A 52 -3.88 4.73 17.60
N SER A 53 -5.16 4.49 17.38
CA SER A 53 -6.22 4.75 18.38
C SER A 53 -6.22 3.77 19.57
N ARG A 54 -5.46 2.66 19.48
CA ARG A 54 -5.48 1.60 20.49
C ARG A 54 -4.54 1.88 21.69
N PRO A 55 -4.80 1.23 22.85
CA PRO A 55 -4.07 1.50 24.09
C PRO A 55 -2.54 1.29 24.03
N TRP A 56 -2.05 0.38 23.18
CA TRP A 56 -0.61 0.04 23.13
C TRP A 56 0.28 1.28 22.96
N LEU A 57 -0.18 2.28 22.20
CA LEU A 57 0.56 3.50 21.91
C LEU A 57 0.61 4.40 23.15
N THR A 58 -0.53 4.63 23.79
CA THR A 58 -0.59 5.41 25.03
C THR A 58 0.17 4.72 26.17
N ASP A 59 0.05 3.39 26.30
CA ASP A 59 0.77 2.60 27.30
C ASP A 59 2.28 2.67 27.08
N TYR A 60 2.74 2.62 25.82
CA TYR A 60 4.14 2.78 25.49
C TYR A 60 4.64 4.18 25.87
N THR A 61 3.98 5.23 25.37
CA THR A 61 4.39 6.61 25.63
C THR A 61 4.35 6.97 27.12
N ASN A 62 3.36 6.49 27.88
CA ASN A 62 3.31 6.72 29.32
C ASN A 62 4.45 6.02 30.08
N ARG A 63 4.90 4.85 29.60
CA ARG A 63 5.96 4.06 30.25
C ARG A 63 7.36 4.57 29.90
N THR A 64 7.58 5.01 28.66
CA THR A 64 8.92 5.40 28.16
C THR A 64 9.13 6.90 28.07
N GLY A 65 8.06 7.70 28.05
CA GLY A 65 8.11 9.14 27.78
C GLY A 65 8.44 9.47 26.32
N GLN A 66 8.49 8.48 25.42
CA GLN A 66 8.92 8.64 24.03
C GLN A 66 7.84 8.13 23.06
N ARG A 67 7.91 8.61 21.80
CA ARG A 67 7.13 8.03 20.71
C ARG A 67 7.73 6.66 20.36
N PRO A 68 6.90 5.65 20.07
CA PRO A 68 7.46 4.37 19.66
C PRO A 68 8.02 4.46 18.25
N ALA A 69 9.15 3.80 18.04
CA ALA A 69 9.72 3.60 16.72
C ALA A 69 9.05 2.40 16.04
N VAL A 70 8.49 2.59 14.85
CA VAL A 70 7.76 1.55 14.10
C VAL A 70 8.43 1.32 12.75
N ILE A 71 8.56 0.06 12.35
CA ILE A 71 8.98 -0.34 11.00
C ILE A 71 7.85 -1.07 10.27
N VAL A 72 7.65 -0.80 8.98
CA VAL A 72 6.82 -1.67 8.13
C VAL A 72 7.67 -2.84 7.67
N GLY A 73 7.26 -4.04 8.12
CA GLY A 73 7.81 -5.30 7.66
C GLY A 73 7.14 -5.79 6.37
N THR A 74 7.38 -7.05 6.03
CA THR A 74 6.79 -7.64 4.83
C THR A 74 5.27 -7.66 4.88
N VAL A 75 4.65 -7.16 3.81
CA VAL A 75 3.24 -7.40 3.48
C VAL A 75 3.19 -8.48 2.41
N ARG A 76 2.45 -9.56 2.65
CA ARG A 76 2.36 -10.69 1.71
C ARG A 76 1.12 -10.54 0.82
N ASN A 77 1.31 -10.62 -0.48
CA ASN A 77 0.20 -10.82 -1.40
C ASN A 77 -0.14 -12.32 -1.45
N LEU A 78 -1.28 -12.69 -0.86
CA LEU A 78 -1.89 -14.03 -0.91
C LEU A 78 -3.19 -14.00 -1.71
N SER A 79 -3.40 -12.95 -2.51
CA SER A 79 -4.55 -12.81 -3.39
C SER A 79 -4.35 -13.57 -4.70
N HIS A 80 -5.44 -13.77 -5.42
CA HIS A 80 -5.49 -14.34 -6.76
C HIS A 80 -5.02 -13.37 -7.86
N GLU A 81 -4.60 -12.14 -7.52
CA GLU A 81 -4.19 -11.12 -8.48
C GLU A 81 -2.84 -10.49 -8.13
N HIS A 82 -2.18 -9.88 -9.11
CA HIS A 82 -0.94 -9.15 -8.87
C HIS A 82 -1.22 -7.77 -8.29
N ILE A 83 -1.27 -7.69 -6.96
CA ILE A 83 -1.41 -6.44 -6.21
C ILE A 83 -0.04 -5.77 -6.06
N ASN A 84 0.04 -4.48 -6.36
CA ASN A 84 1.22 -3.69 -6.06
C ASN A 84 1.29 -3.40 -4.55
N VAL A 85 1.90 -4.32 -3.82
CA VAL A 85 2.08 -4.22 -2.37
C VAL A 85 2.94 -3.02 -1.98
N ASN A 86 3.87 -2.58 -2.84
CA ASN A 86 4.71 -1.43 -2.55
C ASN A 86 3.89 -0.13 -2.45
N THR A 87 2.86 0.03 -3.29
CA THR A 87 1.92 1.16 -3.17
C THR A 87 1.20 1.14 -1.83
N PHE A 88 0.71 -0.04 -1.42
CA PHE A 88 0.03 -0.20 -0.14
C PHE A 88 0.94 0.05 1.07
N VAL A 89 2.20 -0.42 1.01
CA VAL A 89 3.22 -0.11 2.03
C VAL A 89 3.45 1.40 2.10
N ALA A 90 3.70 2.07 0.97
CA ALA A 90 3.92 3.51 0.93
C ALA A 90 2.73 4.32 1.47
N ASP A 91 1.49 3.87 1.23
CA ASP A 91 0.29 4.50 1.79
C ASP A 91 0.24 4.37 3.32
N MET A 92 0.59 3.20 3.88
CA MET A 92 0.68 3.01 5.33
C MET A 92 1.80 3.85 5.95
N GLU A 93 2.97 3.91 5.31
CA GLU A 93 4.10 4.73 5.76
C GLU A 93 3.72 6.20 5.80
N ARG A 94 3.06 6.70 4.75
CA ARG A 94 2.54 8.07 4.70
C ARG A 94 1.54 8.34 5.82
N ALA A 95 0.60 7.44 6.06
CA ALA A 95 -0.39 7.57 7.12
C ALA A 95 0.25 7.58 8.52
N LEU A 96 1.27 6.74 8.76
CA LEU A 96 2.01 6.69 10.02
C LEU A 96 2.81 7.98 10.25
N VAL A 97 3.57 8.43 9.25
CA VAL A 97 4.39 9.65 9.34
C VAL A 97 3.50 10.89 9.55
N ASN A 98 2.42 11.02 8.78
CA ASN A 98 1.49 12.16 8.89
C ASN A 98 0.75 12.20 10.23
N SER A 99 0.65 11.06 10.93
CA SER A 99 0.03 11.05 12.26
C SER A 99 0.83 11.84 13.30
N GLY A 100 2.15 11.95 13.13
CA GLY A 100 3.05 12.59 14.09
C GLY A 100 3.12 11.90 15.47
N ARG A 101 2.58 10.68 15.60
CA ARG A 101 2.47 9.97 16.89
C ARG A 101 3.51 8.86 17.09
N VAL A 102 4.18 8.46 16.03
CA VAL A 102 5.20 7.42 16.02
C VAL A 102 6.40 7.90 15.22
N ASP A 103 7.57 7.39 15.54
CA ASP A 103 8.76 7.61 14.72
C ASP A 103 8.86 6.45 13.73
N PHE A 104 8.86 6.75 12.43
CA PHE A 104 8.92 5.72 11.41
C PHE A 104 10.37 5.48 11.00
N VAL A 105 10.83 4.23 11.08
CA VAL A 105 12.20 3.89 10.68
C VAL A 105 12.22 3.28 9.29
N ALA A 106 13.29 3.59 8.55
CA ALA A 106 13.53 3.10 7.21
C ALA A 106 13.44 1.56 7.15
N SER A 107 12.85 1.08 6.06
CA SER A 107 12.76 -0.34 5.73
C SER A 107 14.15 -0.97 5.60
N ARG A 108 14.20 -2.31 5.50
CA ARG A 108 15.49 -3.01 5.31
C ARG A 108 16.22 -2.54 4.05
N GLY A 109 15.50 -2.30 2.95
CA GLY A 109 16.09 -1.87 1.69
C GLY A 109 16.68 -0.46 1.79
N GLU A 110 15.88 0.49 2.26
CA GLU A 110 16.30 1.89 2.44
C GLU A 110 17.49 2.02 3.40
N ARG A 111 17.53 1.22 4.48
CA ARG A 111 18.69 1.22 5.40
C ARG A 111 19.98 0.77 4.72
N SER A 112 19.91 -0.18 3.79
CA SER A 112 21.10 -0.58 3.03
C SER A 112 21.61 0.59 2.18
N GLU A 113 20.73 1.26 1.46
CA GLU A 113 21.07 2.43 0.63
C GLU A 113 21.63 3.59 1.47
N ILE A 114 20.99 3.92 2.60
CA ILE A 114 21.47 4.98 3.51
C ILE A 114 22.84 4.63 4.13
N ARG A 115 23.10 3.36 4.42
CA ARG A 115 24.40 2.92 4.93
C ARG A 115 25.49 3.07 3.87
N GLU A 116 25.20 2.72 2.63
CA GLU A 116 26.12 2.91 1.49
C GLU A 116 26.43 4.39 1.27
N GLU A 117 25.40 5.24 1.25
CA GLU A 117 25.56 6.70 1.14
C GLU A 117 26.39 7.28 2.28
N ARG A 118 26.16 6.82 3.52
CA ARG A 118 26.95 7.27 4.68
C ARG A 118 28.42 6.86 4.60
N ILE A 119 28.74 5.72 3.99
CA ILE A 119 30.13 5.31 3.73
C ILE A 119 30.78 6.26 2.72
N ASP A 120 30.06 6.61 1.65
CA ASP A 120 30.55 7.58 0.67
C ASP A 120 30.79 8.96 1.31
N GLN A 121 29.83 9.44 2.11
CA GLN A 121 29.97 10.70 2.85
C GLN A 121 31.09 10.66 3.88
N ASP A 122 31.40 9.52 4.50
CA ASP A 122 32.53 9.42 5.43
C ASP A 122 33.87 9.69 4.74
N LEU A 123 33.97 9.35 3.45
CA LEU A 123 35.16 9.57 2.62
C LEU A 123 35.19 10.97 2.00
N ASN A 124 34.02 11.52 1.62
CA ASN A 124 33.92 12.69 0.74
C ASN A 124 33.35 13.95 1.41
N ALA A 125 32.57 13.82 2.48
CA ALA A 125 31.92 14.96 3.13
C ALA A 125 32.84 15.66 4.14
N ARG A 126 32.51 16.92 4.48
CA ARG A 126 33.23 17.67 5.52
C ARG A 126 32.99 17.05 6.88
N GLU A 127 34.04 16.97 7.69
CA GLU A 127 34.04 16.30 8.99
C GLU A 127 33.00 16.86 9.98
N ASP A 128 32.72 18.16 9.94
CA ASP A 128 31.74 18.84 10.80
C ASP A 128 30.28 18.53 10.42
N THR A 129 30.05 17.99 9.23
CA THR A 129 28.70 17.70 8.69
C THR A 129 28.39 16.22 8.53
N ARG A 130 29.41 15.34 8.55
CA ARG A 130 29.19 13.91 8.34
C ARG A 130 28.47 13.27 9.54
N ASN A 131 27.61 12.30 9.25
CA ASN A 131 26.89 11.53 10.27
C ASN A 131 27.63 10.23 10.59
N ALA A 132 27.83 9.93 11.88
CA ALA A 132 28.49 8.70 12.31
C ALA A 132 27.67 7.44 12.00
N ALA A 133 28.37 6.35 11.67
CA ALA A 133 27.75 5.03 11.54
C ALA A 133 27.29 4.48 12.91
N GLY A 134 26.34 3.55 12.88
CA GLY A 134 25.86 2.85 14.10
C GLY A 134 24.90 3.65 14.98
N GLN A 135 24.49 4.85 14.57
CA GLN A 135 23.53 5.71 15.30
C GLN A 135 22.10 5.60 14.72
N GLU A 136 21.76 4.48 14.10
CA GLU A 136 20.40 4.27 13.56
C GLU A 136 19.39 4.09 14.69
N LEU A 137 18.24 4.75 14.59
CA LEU A 137 17.13 4.52 15.50
C LEU A 137 16.60 3.09 15.33
N GLY A 138 16.61 2.32 16.42
CA GLY A 138 16.03 0.98 16.45
C GLY A 138 14.51 1.03 16.49
N ALA A 139 13.84 0.13 15.76
CA ALA A 139 12.39 -0.03 15.89
C ALA A 139 12.03 -0.75 17.19
N ASP A 140 10.96 -0.29 17.84
CA ASP A 140 10.30 -0.95 18.97
C ASP A 140 9.25 -1.96 18.52
N PHE A 141 8.60 -1.66 17.39
CA PHE A 141 7.53 -2.47 16.83
C PHE A 141 7.69 -2.67 15.33
N MET A 142 7.25 -3.83 14.86
CA MET A 142 7.16 -4.17 13.45
C MET A 142 5.70 -4.38 13.05
N LEU A 143 5.24 -3.61 12.07
CA LEU A 143 3.95 -3.79 11.42
C LEU A 143 4.10 -4.79 10.28
N LYS A 144 3.38 -5.91 10.34
CA LYS A 144 3.34 -6.93 9.27
C LYS A 144 1.95 -6.99 8.67
N GLY A 145 1.86 -7.46 7.43
CA GLY A 145 0.57 -7.56 6.76
C GLY A 145 0.44 -8.73 5.80
N GLN A 146 -0.81 -8.99 5.42
CA GLN A 146 -1.15 -9.85 4.31
C GLN A 146 -2.45 -9.39 3.65
N ILE A 147 -2.54 -9.62 2.34
CA ILE A 147 -3.73 -9.35 1.54
C ILE A 147 -4.21 -10.68 0.97
N ASN A 148 -5.45 -11.05 1.24
CA ASN A 148 -6.08 -12.26 0.75
C ASN A 148 -7.26 -11.89 -0.15
N THR A 149 -7.59 -12.76 -1.10
CA THR A 149 -8.86 -12.66 -1.83
C THR A 149 -9.63 -13.96 -1.88
N ILE A 150 -10.94 -13.82 -1.97
CA ILE A 150 -11.87 -14.89 -2.31
C ILE A 150 -12.67 -14.40 -3.53
N ILE A 151 -12.70 -15.21 -4.58
CA ILE A 151 -13.44 -14.91 -5.81
C ILE A 151 -14.57 -15.92 -5.93
N ASP A 152 -15.78 -15.41 -6.17
CA ASP A 152 -16.97 -16.20 -6.43
C ASP A 152 -17.59 -15.75 -7.76
N VAL A 153 -17.94 -16.68 -8.63
CA VAL A 153 -18.38 -16.41 -10.01
C VAL A 153 -19.57 -17.30 -10.36
N GLU A 154 -20.65 -16.67 -10.80
CA GLU A 154 -21.82 -17.37 -11.35
C GLU A 154 -22.26 -16.68 -12.65
N GLY A 155 -22.12 -17.38 -13.78
CA GLY A 155 -22.49 -16.85 -15.10
C GLY A 155 -21.72 -15.57 -15.47
N LYS A 156 -22.41 -14.43 -15.47
CA LYS A 156 -21.84 -13.09 -15.78
C LYS A 156 -21.61 -12.24 -14.52
N GLU A 157 -21.86 -12.81 -13.36
CA GLU A 157 -21.78 -12.12 -12.08
C GLU A 157 -20.55 -12.63 -11.34
N GLN A 158 -19.81 -11.71 -10.72
CA GLN A 158 -18.62 -12.03 -9.96
C GLN A 158 -18.59 -11.20 -8.68
N VAL A 159 -18.27 -11.85 -7.57
CA VAL A 159 -17.96 -11.23 -6.28
C VAL A 159 -16.47 -11.37 -6.03
N ARG A 160 -15.80 -10.24 -5.76
CA ARG A 160 -14.42 -10.20 -5.29
C ARG A 160 -14.42 -9.73 -3.84
N TYR A 161 -13.99 -10.59 -2.96
CA TYR A 161 -13.79 -10.28 -1.56
C TYR A 161 -12.30 -10.15 -1.27
N TYR A 162 -11.89 -9.02 -0.71
CA TYR A 162 -10.55 -8.75 -0.24
C TYR A 162 -10.55 -8.70 1.28
N GLN A 163 -9.52 -9.28 1.88
CA GLN A 163 -9.25 -9.18 3.31
C GLN A 163 -7.81 -8.78 3.52
N VAL A 164 -7.62 -7.65 4.20
CA VAL A 164 -6.31 -7.16 4.63
C VAL A 164 -6.20 -7.38 6.12
N ASP A 165 -5.20 -8.15 6.53
CA ASP A 165 -4.87 -8.37 7.94
C ASP A 165 -3.53 -7.69 8.22
N LEU A 166 -3.50 -6.83 9.23
CA LEU A 166 -2.27 -6.21 9.74
C LEU A 166 -2.03 -6.62 11.19
N THR A 167 -0.77 -6.77 11.57
CA THR A 167 -0.36 -7.16 12.91
C THR A 167 0.83 -6.31 13.34
N LEU A 168 0.71 -5.65 14.49
CA LEU A 168 1.81 -4.93 15.13
C LEU A 168 2.43 -5.82 16.19
N ILE A 169 3.74 -6.06 16.08
CA ILE A 169 4.49 -6.99 16.92
C ILE A 169 5.60 -6.22 17.63
N SER A 170 5.75 -6.39 18.95
CA SER A 170 6.89 -5.83 19.67
C SER A 170 8.17 -6.59 19.30
N LEU A 171 9.23 -5.86 19.00
CA LEU A 171 10.54 -6.43 18.69
C LEU A 171 11.30 -6.87 19.96
N ALA A 172 10.90 -6.38 21.14
CA ALA A 172 11.52 -6.75 22.40
C ALA A 172 11.13 -8.16 22.86
N ASP A 173 9.86 -8.54 22.72
CA ASP A 173 9.30 -9.77 23.29
C ASP A 173 8.47 -10.62 22.30
N ASN A 174 8.38 -10.22 21.02
CA ASN A 174 7.57 -10.85 19.97
C ASN A 174 6.06 -10.88 20.25
N ARG A 175 5.56 -10.11 21.21
CA ARG A 175 4.12 -10.06 21.51
C ARG A 175 3.38 -9.26 20.45
N LYS A 176 2.23 -9.78 20.03
CA LYS A 176 1.29 -9.03 19.19
C LYS A 176 0.58 -8.00 20.06
N VAL A 177 0.79 -6.72 19.77
CA VAL A 177 0.21 -5.61 20.55
C VAL A 177 -1.02 -5.01 19.87
N TRP A 178 -1.18 -5.26 18.57
CA TRP A 178 -2.37 -4.91 17.82
C TRP A 178 -2.58 -5.86 16.65
N LEU A 179 -3.84 -6.17 16.36
CA LEU A 179 -4.27 -6.89 15.17
C LEU A 179 -5.45 -6.13 14.58
N GLY A 180 -5.35 -5.77 13.31
CA GLY A 180 -6.41 -5.12 12.57
C GLY A 180 -6.81 -5.94 11.35
N GLN A 181 -8.07 -5.80 10.96
CA GLN A 181 -8.60 -6.42 9.77
C GLN A 181 -9.54 -5.46 9.05
N LYS A 182 -9.36 -5.35 7.73
CA LYS A 182 -10.28 -4.64 6.84
C LYS A 182 -10.74 -5.57 5.72
N LYS A 183 -12.02 -5.42 5.37
CA LYS A 183 -12.68 -6.23 4.34
C LYS A 183 -13.24 -5.30 3.27
N ILE A 184 -13.08 -5.70 2.01
CA ILE A 184 -13.72 -5.04 0.88
C ILE A 184 -14.46 -6.13 0.10
N LYS A 185 -15.69 -5.85 -0.31
CA LYS A 185 -16.48 -6.76 -1.13
C LYS A 185 -17.00 -6.00 -2.35
N LYS A 186 -16.55 -6.40 -3.53
CA LYS A 186 -16.92 -5.77 -4.81
C LYS A 186 -17.78 -6.73 -5.62
N TYR A 187 -18.87 -6.20 -6.18
CA TYR A 187 -19.77 -6.93 -7.06
C TYR A 187 -19.60 -6.45 -8.49
N VAL A 188 -19.33 -7.37 -9.41
CA VAL A 188 -19.01 -7.07 -10.81
C VAL A 188 -20.03 -7.76 -11.71
N LYS A 189 -20.70 -6.97 -12.56
CA LYS A 189 -21.58 -7.47 -13.63
C LYS A 189 -20.83 -7.50 -14.96
N ASN A 190 -21.08 -8.52 -15.78
CA ASN A 190 -20.43 -8.76 -17.07
C ASN A 190 -18.91 -8.94 -16.98
N ALA A 191 -18.43 -9.64 -15.95
CA ALA A 191 -17.01 -9.92 -15.80
C ALA A 191 -16.50 -10.75 -17.00
N LYS A 192 -15.76 -10.12 -17.93
CA LYS A 192 -14.90 -10.86 -18.85
C LYS A 192 -13.65 -11.22 -18.06
N LEU A 193 -13.55 -12.48 -17.62
CA LEU A 193 -12.37 -12.98 -16.91
C LEU A 193 -11.10 -12.61 -17.69
N ARG A 194 -10.21 -11.86 -17.06
CA ARG A 194 -8.84 -11.62 -17.51
C ARG A 194 -7.92 -12.04 -16.36
N TYR A 195 -7.10 -13.06 -16.63
CA TYR A 195 -5.96 -13.45 -15.79
C TYR A 195 -4.77 -12.53 -16.08
#